data_AF-A0A257VMP6-F1
#
_entry.id   AF-A0A257VMP6-F1
#
_cell.length_a   1.000
_cell.length_b   1.000
_cell.length_c   1.000
_cell.angle_alpha   90.00
_cell.angle_beta   90.00
_cell.angle_gamma   90.00
#
_symmetry.space_group_name_H-M   'P 1'
#
loop_
_entity.id
_entity.type
_entity.pdbx_description
1 polymer ?
#
loop_
_entity_poly.entity_id
_entity_poly.type
_entity_poly.pdbx_seq_one_letter_code
_entity_poly.pdbx_strand_id
1 'polypeptide(L)'
;MALHAVLWHELCVAQPPTPSASAETEEVPLPKLGALTIPTTEELLRGKPTDWLVLQNQDVIFVEPVKPRPGTLETLKAELQRIQVTLIDDREDPEYVIETRFINQIVYFEDHILQRAGLLLNKGDLHPAYELLMFLDRRQRGWPGFDDLYHRFLFLEADQLAKSGEFERALVNAESLYARAADYADLSRLFGRILDGLVTRCIADDDFRQARHFLGRLQRLIPDHGTASKWSKSLEGQAGDILQQARQAQQRHDDRQAALLVDRAASIWPDLATLKEAHRELIDRYQIIRVGVVADQSRSGSYPFETEVIDRRRRLCELP
;
A
#
# COMPACT_ATOMS: atom_id res chain seq x y z
N MET A 1 50.84 9.09 -27.30
CA MET A 1 51.41 7.76 -27.01
C MET A 1 52.43 7.86 -25.86
N ALA A 2 51.99 8.43 -24.73
CA ALA A 2 52.73 8.63 -23.48
C ALA A 2 51.70 9.20 -22.48
N LEU A 3 51.90 8.95 -21.17
CA LEU A 3 51.03 9.24 -20.02
C LEU A 3 50.19 8.05 -19.53
N HIS A 4 50.87 6.94 -19.23
CA HIS A 4 50.39 5.90 -18.32
C HIS A 4 51.52 5.57 -17.35
N ALA A 5 51.61 6.37 -16.27
CA ALA A 5 52.35 6.13 -15.03
C ALA A 5 52.17 7.40 -14.19
N VAL A 6 52.18 7.29 -12.85
CA VAL A 6 52.21 8.38 -11.86
C VAL A 6 50.87 8.81 -11.19
N LEU A 7 49.84 7.96 -11.05
CA LEU A 7 48.67 8.34 -10.21
C LEU A 7 48.22 7.34 -9.15
N TRP A 8 49.02 6.30 -8.86
CA TRP A 8 48.72 5.30 -7.83
C TRP A 8 49.55 5.43 -6.53
N HIS A 9 50.23 6.56 -6.33
CA HIS A 9 51.00 6.81 -5.09
C HIS A 9 50.72 8.14 -4.39
N GLU A 10 49.83 9.00 -4.91
CA GLU A 10 49.53 10.31 -4.31
C GLU A 10 48.16 10.43 -3.62
N LEU A 11 47.40 9.33 -3.50
CA LEU A 11 46.06 9.36 -2.90
C LEU A 11 45.96 8.76 -1.49
N CYS A 12 47.03 8.18 -0.95
CA CYS A 12 47.03 7.60 0.39
C CYS A 12 48.35 7.93 1.10
N VAL A 13 48.29 8.74 2.16
CA VAL A 13 49.44 8.93 3.06
C VAL A 13 49.38 7.82 4.11
N ALA A 14 50.05 6.70 3.83
CA ALA A 14 50.44 5.73 4.84
C ALA A 14 51.91 5.98 5.23
N GLN A 15 52.22 6.03 6.54
CA GLN A 15 53.61 5.98 7.01
C GLN A 15 54.21 4.60 6.68
N PRO A 16 55.49 4.51 6.27
CA PRO A 16 56.05 3.25 5.78
C PRO A 16 56.58 2.38 6.94
N PRO A 17 56.26 1.07 6.98
CA PRO A 17 57.20 0.07 7.47
C PRO A 17 58.13 -0.41 6.34
N THR A 18 59.40 -0.61 6.70
CA THR A 18 60.53 -1.10 5.88
C THR A 18 60.23 -2.39 5.08
N PRO A 19 60.96 -2.65 3.98
CA PRO A 19 60.51 -3.47 2.87
C PRO A 19 60.73 -4.96 3.10
N SER A 20 59.67 -5.75 2.93
CA SER A 20 59.72 -7.21 2.82
C SER A 20 59.03 -7.62 1.53
N ALA A 21 59.82 -8.19 0.63
CA ALA A 21 59.46 -9.08 -0.47
C ALA A 21 58.19 -8.75 -1.26
N SER A 22 58.41 -8.18 -2.45
CA SER A 22 57.48 -8.03 -3.56
C SER A 22 56.70 -9.30 -3.87
N ALA A 23 55.44 -9.34 -3.42
CA ALA A 23 54.39 -10.11 -4.05
C ALA A 23 53.84 -9.26 -5.20
N GLU A 24 53.95 -9.76 -6.42
CA GLU A 24 53.25 -9.23 -7.59
C GLU A 24 51.75 -9.20 -7.25
N THR A 25 51.24 -8.02 -6.93
CA THR A 25 49.81 -7.81 -6.70
C THR A 25 49.22 -7.68 -8.09
N GLU A 26 48.55 -8.72 -8.58
CA GLU A 26 47.73 -8.60 -9.78
C GLU A 26 46.75 -7.44 -9.58
N GLU A 27 46.97 -6.34 -10.30
CA GLU A 27 46.11 -5.15 -10.24
C GLU A 27 44.76 -5.49 -10.87
N VAL A 28 43.81 -5.95 -10.06
CA VAL A 28 42.44 -6.18 -10.50
C VAL A 28 41.81 -4.80 -10.80
N PRO A 29 41.44 -4.51 -12.06
CA PRO A 29 40.85 -3.22 -12.40
C PRO A 29 39.50 -3.06 -11.69
N LEU A 30 39.24 -1.86 -11.15
CA LEU A 30 37.99 -1.56 -10.47
C LEU A 30 36.79 -1.75 -11.43
N PRO A 31 35.66 -2.27 -10.94
CA PRO A 31 34.48 -2.43 -11.76
C PRO A 31 33.86 -1.08 -12.08
N LYS A 32 33.34 -0.95 -13.30
CA LYS A 32 32.58 0.23 -13.73
C LYS A 32 31.13 0.13 -13.29
N LEU A 33 30.52 1.25 -12.91
CA LEU A 33 29.13 1.31 -12.44
C LEU A 33 28.13 0.63 -13.38
N GLY A 34 28.27 0.84 -14.70
CA GLY A 34 27.35 0.26 -15.69
C GLY A 34 27.48 -1.25 -15.91
N ALA A 35 28.56 -1.87 -15.44
CA ALA A 35 28.76 -3.32 -15.50
C ALA A 35 28.26 -4.04 -14.24
N LEU A 36 27.95 -3.30 -13.16
CA LEU A 36 27.52 -3.87 -11.90
C LEU A 36 26.03 -4.20 -11.92
N THR A 37 25.67 -5.34 -11.36
CA THR A 37 24.27 -5.72 -11.12
C THR A 37 23.84 -5.28 -9.73
N ILE A 38 22.63 -4.76 -9.62
CA ILE A 38 22.02 -4.44 -8.32
C ILE A 38 21.95 -5.74 -7.50
N PRO A 39 22.35 -5.72 -6.22
CA PRO A 39 22.35 -6.90 -5.37
C PRO A 39 20.98 -7.59 -5.29
N THR A 40 20.99 -8.89 -5.04
CA THR A 40 19.75 -9.69 -4.94
C THR A 40 19.00 -9.38 -3.64
N THR A 41 17.72 -9.76 -3.59
CA THR A 41 16.89 -9.57 -2.38
C THR A 41 17.49 -10.30 -1.17
N GLU A 42 18.03 -11.50 -1.37
CA GLU A 42 18.63 -12.28 -0.29
C GLU A 42 19.93 -11.64 0.21
N GLU A 43 20.79 -11.17 -0.71
CA GLU A 43 22.01 -10.44 -0.38
C GLU A 43 21.70 -9.16 0.40
N LEU A 44 20.67 -8.41 0.04
CA LEU A 44 20.29 -7.18 0.75
C LEU A 44 19.67 -7.46 2.12
N LEU A 45 18.97 -8.57 2.31
CA LEU A 45 18.34 -8.87 3.60
C LEU A 45 19.30 -9.53 4.60
N ARG A 46 20.26 -10.34 4.12
CA ARG A 46 21.16 -11.14 4.96
C ARG A 46 22.61 -10.67 4.95
N GLY A 47 23.04 -10.00 3.87
CA GLY A 47 24.41 -9.57 3.68
C GLY A 47 24.81 -8.38 4.54
N LYS A 48 26.13 -8.10 4.56
CA LYS A 48 26.65 -6.90 5.21
C LYS A 48 26.21 -5.66 4.41
N PRO A 49 25.67 -4.63 5.07
CA PRO A 49 25.32 -3.38 4.41
C PRO A 49 26.55 -2.77 3.73
N THR A 50 26.43 -2.48 2.44
CA THR A 50 27.53 -2.05 1.57
C THR A 50 27.12 -0.81 0.81
N ASP A 51 27.92 0.25 0.91
CA ASP A 51 27.75 1.47 0.12
C ASP A 51 28.70 1.44 -1.08
N TRP A 52 28.29 2.04 -2.20
CA TRP A 52 29.11 2.16 -3.40
C TRP A 52 29.59 3.59 -3.56
N LEU A 53 30.90 3.80 -3.47
CA LEU A 53 31.51 5.06 -3.86
C LEU A 53 31.76 5.04 -5.36
N VAL A 54 31.06 5.91 -6.09
CA VAL A 54 31.25 6.07 -7.53
C VAL A 54 32.21 7.22 -7.76
N LEU A 55 33.37 6.93 -8.33
CA LEU A 55 34.38 7.90 -8.68
C LEU A 55 34.02 8.68 -9.95
N GLN A 56 34.70 9.81 -10.20
CA GLN A 56 34.47 10.62 -11.42
C GLN A 56 34.72 9.88 -12.72
N ASN A 57 35.59 8.87 -12.72
CA ASN A 57 35.88 8.01 -13.86
C ASN A 57 34.90 6.83 -14.01
N GLN A 58 33.82 6.80 -13.22
CA GLN A 58 32.80 5.73 -13.15
C GLN A 58 33.26 4.41 -12.52
N ASP A 59 34.46 4.37 -11.94
CA ASP A 59 34.90 3.22 -11.15
C ASP A 59 34.17 3.20 -9.80
N VAL A 60 33.93 2.01 -9.28
CA VAL A 60 33.16 1.80 -8.05
C VAL A 60 34.03 1.13 -6.98
N ILE A 61 34.01 1.71 -5.78
CA ILE A 61 34.63 1.15 -4.58
C ILE A 61 33.53 0.70 -3.62
N PHE A 62 33.60 -0.56 -3.19
CA PHE A 62 32.71 -1.12 -2.17
C PHE A 62 33.25 -0.79 -0.79
N VAL A 63 32.45 -0.09 0.01
CA VAL A 63 32.85 0.38 1.34
C VAL A 63 31.80 0.05 2.38
N GLU A 64 32.26 -0.03 3.63
CA GLU A 64 31.36 -0.06 4.78
C GLU A 64 30.49 1.20 4.86
N PRO A 65 29.34 1.12 5.55
CA PRO A 65 28.35 2.20 5.58
C PRO A 65 28.92 3.55 6.06
N VAL A 66 28.98 4.55 5.17
CA VAL A 66 29.51 5.89 5.44
C VAL A 66 28.49 6.75 6.22
N LYS A 67 28.96 7.56 7.18
CA LYS A 67 28.12 8.52 7.96
C LYS A 67 28.60 9.96 7.73
N PRO A 68 27.72 10.97 7.84
CA PRO A 68 26.26 10.94 8.07
C PRO A 68 25.43 10.57 6.83
N ARG A 69 24.22 10.01 6.99
CA ARG A 69 23.34 9.57 5.87
C ARG A 69 21.87 10.00 6.06
N PRO A 70 21.12 10.33 5.00
CA PRO A 70 21.59 10.63 3.64
C PRO A 70 22.34 11.98 3.58
N GLY A 71 22.98 12.28 2.45
CA GLY A 71 23.61 13.60 2.21
C GLY A 71 25.05 13.75 2.69
N THR A 72 25.82 12.66 2.78
CA THR A 72 27.22 12.69 3.23
C THR A 72 28.06 13.69 2.42
N LEU A 73 27.93 13.69 1.09
CA LEU A 73 28.76 14.55 0.22
C LEU A 73 28.47 16.03 0.39
N GLU A 74 27.21 16.42 0.60
CA GLU A 74 26.82 17.82 0.80
C GLU A 74 27.38 18.34 2.13
N THR A 75 27.26 17.52 3.17
CA THR A 75 27.80 17.83 4.50
C THR A 75 29.31 17.94 4.46
N LEU A 76 30.00 16.97 3.84
CA LEU A 76 31.46 16.92 3.83
C LEU A 76 32.08 17.97 2.90
N LYS A 77 31.43 18.34 1.79
CA LYS A 77 31.90 19.47 0.95
C LYS A 77 31.95 20.79 1.72
N ALA A 78 31.14 20.96 2.76
CA ALA A 78 31.13 22.17 3.58
C ALA A 78 32.26 22.20 4.63
N GLU A 79 32.73 21.05 5.10
CA GLU A 79 33.62 20.96 6.28
C GLU A 79 34.98 20.31 6.00
N LEU A 80 35.00 19.18 5.27
CA LEU A 80 36.15 18.29 5.16
C LEU A 80 36.23 17.75 3.73
N GLN A 81 37.26 18.17 3.00
CA GLN A 81 37.55 17.71 1.63
C GLN A 81 37.91 16.21 1.55
N ARG A 82 37.72 15.44 2.62
CA ARG A 82 38.19 14.07 2.82
C ARG A 82 37.13 13.22 3.51
N ILE A 83 36.97 11.98 3.07
CA ILE A 83 36.10 10.95 3.64
C ILE A 83 36.98 9.80 4.12
N GLN A 84 36.78 9.35 5.36
CA GLN A 84 37.35 8.10 5.86
C GLN A 84 36.41 6.95 5.49
N VAL A 85 36.95 5.90 4.86
CA VAL A 85 36.19 4.72 4.46
C VAL A 85 36.95 3.43 4.76
N THR A 86 36.21 2.40 5.09
CA THR A 86 36.73 1.04 5.30
C THR A 86 36.30 0.18 4.11
N LEU A 87 37.26 -0.50 3.47
CA LEU A 87 36.97 -1.42 2.37
C LEU A 87 36.39 -2.73 2.91
N ILE A 88 35.50 -3.38 2.15
CA ILE A 88 34.85 -4.65 2.55
C ILE A 88 35.75 -5.89 2.34
N ASP A 89 37.05 -5.70 2.09
CA ASP A 89 37.96 -6.82 1.78
C ASP A 89 38.50 -7.50 3.05
N ASP A 90 38.86 -8.79 2.97
CA ASP A 90 39.27 -9.66 4.10
C ASP A 90 40.61 -9.27 4.79
N ARG A 91 41.13 -8.06 4.52
CA ARG A 91 42.36 -7.55 5.14
C ARG A 91 41.98 -6.69 6.34
N GLU A 92 42.71 -6.83 7.44
CA GLU A 92 42.52 -6.17 8.76
C GLU A 92 42.03 -4.70 8.67
N ASP A 93 40.71 -4.48 8.57
CA ASP A 93 39.97 -3.21 8.52
C ASP A 93 40.80 -1.96 8.16
N PRO A 94 41.45 -1.89 6.98
CA PRO A 94 42.26 -0.75 6.63
C PRO A 94 41.36 0.48 6.40
N GLU A 95 41.55 1.51 7.24
CA GLU A 95 40.93 2.82 7.07
C GLU A 95 41.65 3.60 5.97
N TYR A 96 40.92 3.96 4.91
CA TYR A 96 41.42 4.79 3.82
C TYR A 96 40.81 6.18 3.87
N VAL A 97 41.58 7.17 3.40
CA VAL A 97 41.11 8.55 3.28
C VAL A 97 41.02 8.91 1.80
N ILE A 98 39.82 9.19 1.32
CA ILE A 98 39.56 9.57 -0.07
C ILE A 98 39.13 11.04 -0.12
N GLU A 99 39.69 11.81 -1.04
CA GLU A 99 39.29 13.20 -1.21
C GLU A 99 37.95 13.30 -1.95
N THR A 100 37.04 14.13 -1.44
CA THR A 100 35.66 14.27 -1.96
C THR A 100 35.62 14.72 -3.42
N ARG A 101 36.67 15.38 -3.92
CA ARG A 101 36.80 15.79 -5.33
C ARG A 101 36.81 14.63 -6.32
N PHE A 102 37.27 13.44 -5.91
CA PHE A 102 37.30 12.27 -6.78
C PHE A 102 35.98 11.48 -6.78
N ILE A 103 35.10 11.77 -5.82
CA ILE A 103 33.82 11.07 -5.67
C ILE A 103 32.76 11.85 -6.46
N ASN A 104 32.13 11.16 -7.42
CA ASN A 104 31.00 11.68 -8.18
C ASN A 104 29.71 11.58 -7.35
N GLN A 105 29.42 10.38 -6.83
CA GLN A 105 28.24 10.11 -6.00
C GLN A 105 28.49 8.95 -5.05
N ILE A 106 27.67 8.87 -4.00
CA ILE A 106 27.61 7.72 -3.10
C ILE A 106 26.24 7.09 -3.31
N VAL A 107 26.21 5.81 -3.67
CA VAL A 107 24.98 5.02 -3.68
C VAL A 107 24.95 4.28 -2.36
N TYR A 108 24.02 4.63 -1.48
CA TYR A 108 23.93 4.01 -0.17
C TYR A 108 23.31 2.63 -0.29
N PHE A 109 23.57 1.78 0.71
CA PHE A 109 22.89 0.51 0.88
C PHE A 109 21.36 0.66 0.84
N GLU A 110 20.83 1.69 1.49
CA GLU A 110 19.40 2.01 1.48
C GLU A 110 18.86 2.32 0.06
N ASP A 111 19.67 2.95 -0.80
CA ASP A 111 19.30 3.19 -2.19
C ASP A 111 19.27 1.90 -3.02
N HIS A 112 20.19 0.96 -2.75
CA HIS A 112 20.15 -0.36 -3.39
C HIS A 112 18.88 -1.13 -3.05
N ILE A 113 18.40 -1.01 -1.80
CA ILE A 113 17.12 -1.59 -1.37
C ILE A 113 15.98 -0.98 -2.18
N LEU A 114 15.91 0.35 -2.29
CA LEU A 114 14.87 1.03 -3.07
C LEU A 114 14.92 0.67 -4.56
N GLN A 115 16.11 0.64 -5.16
CA GLN A 115 16.29 0.23 -6.56
C GLN A 115 15.80 -1.20 -6.79
N ARG A 116 16.18 -2.13 -5.89
CA ARG A 116 15.74 -3.53 -5.98
C ARG A 116 14.23 -3.67 -5.79
N ALA A 117 13.65 -2.98 -4.81
CA ALA A 117 12.20 -2.94 -4.60
C ALA A 117 11.48 -2.42 -5.85
N GLY A 118 11.97 -1.34 -6.46
CA GLY A 118 11.42 -0.80 -7.71
C GLY A 118 11.46 -1.81 -8.87
N LEU A 119 12.54 -2.58 -9.01
CA LEU A 119 12.63 -3.66 -10.01
C LEU A 119 11.63 -4.78 -9.76
N LEU A 120 11.40 -5.16 -8.50
CA LEU A 120 10.43 -6.18 -8.13
C LEU A 120 8.99 -5.70 -8.39
N LEU A 121 8.68 -4.44 -8.06
CA LEU A 121 7.39 -3.83 -8.37
C LEU A 121 7.14 -3.78 -9.89
N ASN A 122 8.15 -3.48 -10.70
CA ASN A 122 8.03 -3.52 -12.17
C ASN A 122 7.71 -4.93 -12.69
N LYS A 123 8.23 -5.97 -12.04
CA LYS A 123 7.96 -7.37 -12.39
C LYS A 123 6.61 -7.88 -11.88
N GLY A 124 6.02 -7.19 -10.91
CA GLY A 124 4.80 -7.65 -10.21
C GLY A 124 5.10 -8.54 -9.00
N ASP A 125 6.36 -8.66 -8.58
CA ASP A 125 6.76 -9.42 -7.40
C ASP A 125 6.54 -8.59 -6.13
N LEU A 126 5.28 -8.44 -5.74
CA LEU A 126 4.88 -7.49 -4.67
C LEU A 126 5.36 -7.91 -3.29
N HIS A 127 5.32 -9.20 -2.96
CA HIS A 127 5.68 -9.68 -1.62
C HIS A 127 7.16 -9.44 -1.29
N PRO A 128 8.14 -9.85 -2.12
CA PRO A 128 9.55 -9.53 -1.86
C PRO A 128 9.84 -8.02 -1.88
N ALA A 129 9.11 -7.24 -2.70
CA ALA A 129 9.24 -5.79 -2.70
C ALA A 129 8.80 -5.19 -1.36
N TYR A 130 7.67 -5.65 -0.81
CA TYR A 130 7.17 -5.20 0.49
C TYR A 130 8.13 -5.55 1.63
N GLU A 131 8.72 -6.75 1.61
CA GLU A 131 9.71 -7.15 2.61
C GLU A 131 10.92 -6.21 2.63
N LEU A 132 11.45 -5.85 1.46
CA LEU A 132 12.54 -4.90 1.33
C LEU A 132 12.16 -3.50 1.83
N LEU A 133 10.96 -3.02 1.51
CA LEU A 133 10.47 -1.73 1.99
C LEU A 133 10.32 -1.74 3.52
N MET A 134 9.75 -2.79 4.11
CA MET A 134 9.62 -2.92 5.57
C MET A 134 10.97 -3.07 6.27
N PHE A 135 11.92 -3.75 5.63
CA PHE A 135 13.29 -3.83 6.12
C PHE A 135 13.95 -2.44 6.17
N LEU A 136 13.81 -1.67 5.09
CA LEU A 136 14.32 -0.30 5.04
C LEU A 136 13.66 0.60 6.08
N ASP A 137 12.33 0.60 6.19
CA ASP A 137 11.61 1.46 7.16
C ASP A 137 12.01 1.16 8.62
N ARG A 138 12.20 -0.12 8.96
CA ARG A 138 12.67 -0.52 10.30
C ARG A 138 14.10 -0.06 10.58
N ARG A 139 14.95 -0.09 9.55
CA ARG A 139 16.37 0.28 9.66
C ARG A 139 16.55 1.79 9.69
N GLN A 140 15.92 2.50 8.76
CA GLN A 140 16.02 3.94 8.59
C GLN A 140 14.72 4.52 8.06
N ARG A 141 13.91 5.06 8.99
CA ARG A 141 12.64 5.72 8.68
C ARG A 141 12.87 7.01 7.90
N GLY A 142 11.97 7.28 6.95
CA GLY A 142 11.98 8.53 6.18
C GLY A 142 13.14 8.63 5.19
N TRP A 143 13.68 7.50 4.71
CA TRP A 143 14.69 7.52 3.66
C TRP A 143 14.12 8.16 2.38
N PRO A 144 14.86 9.06 1.70
CA PRO A 144 14.38 9.72 0.49
C PRO A 144 13.94 8.72 -0.59
N GLY A 145 12.78 8.96 -1.20
CA GLY A 145 12.19 8.09 -2.22
C GLY A 145 11.47 6.84 -1.69
N PHE A 146 11.47 6.60 -0.37
CA PHE A 146 10.70 5.51 0.23
C PHE A 146 9.19 5.66 -0.01
N ASP A 147 8.65 6.85 0.29
CA ASP A 147 7.21 7.10 0.21
C ASP A 147 6.67 6.89 -1.21
N ASP A 148 7.40 7.34 -2.24
CA ASP A 148 7.01 7.15 -3.64
C ASP A 148 6.90 5.68 -4.03
N LEU A 149 7.89 4.87 -3.63
CA LEU A 149 7.87 3.42 -3.87
C LEU A 149 6.81 2.71 -3.04
N TYR A 150 6.58 3.14 -1.81
CA TYR A 150 5.55 2.58 -0.96
C TYR A 150 4.14 2.90 -1.47
N HIS A 151 3.89 4.12 -1.93
CA HIS A 151 2.65 4.51 -2.61
C HIS A 151 2.39 3.67 -3.85
N ARG A 152 3.45 3.47 -4.66
CA ARG A 152 3.39 2.60 -5.83
C ARG A 152 3.09 1.15 -5.47
N PHE A 153 3.70 0.63 -4.41
CA PHE A 153 3.39 -0.71 -3.89
C PHE A 153 1.91 -0.83 -3.50
N LEU A 154 1.38 0.10 -2.70
CA LEU A 154 -0.03 0.08 -2.28
C LEU A 154 -1.00 0.10 -3.47
N PHE A 155 -0.69 0.90 -4.49
CA PHE A 155 -1.48 0.95 -5.71
C PHE A 155 -1.48 -0.39 -6.44
N LEU A 156 -0.29 -0.97 -6.67
CA LEU A 156 -0.15 -2.24 -7.39
C LEU A 156 -0.79 -3.40 -6.64
N GLU A 157 -0.65 -3.45 -5.31
CA GLU A 157 -1.27 -4.47 -4.48
C GLU A 157 -2.80 -4.36 -4.52
N ALA A 158 -3.35 -3.15 -4.36
CA ALA A 158 -4.78 -2.91 -4.48
C ALA A 158 -5.31 -3.28 -5.88
N ASP A 159 -4.58 -2.95 -6.96
CA ASP A 159 -4.95 -3.30 -8.33
C ASP A 159 -4.95 -4.82 -8.56
N GLN A 160 -3.93 -5.53 -8.06
CA GLN A 160 -3.85 -7.00 -8.14
C GLN A 160 -4.96 -7.67 -7.34
N LEU A 161 -5.22 -7.22 -6.12
CA LEU A 161 -6.32 -7.72 -5.29
C LEU A 161 -7.67 -7.48 -5.96
N ALA A 162 -7.89 -6.30 -6.53
CA ALA A 162 -9.11 -5.99 -7.27
C ALA A 162 -9.31 -6.91 -8.49
N LYS A 163 -8.22 -7.21 -9.23
CA LYS A 163 -8.25 -8.16 -10.36
C LYS A 163 -8.56 -9.60 -9.93
N SER A 164 -8.11 -10.00 -8.73
CA SER A 164 -8.40 -11.32 -8.15
C SER A 164 -9.80 -11.43 -7.55
N GLY A 165 -10.58 -10.34 -7.51
CA GLY A 165 -11.92 -10.30 -6.90
C GLY A 165 -11.91 -10.11 -5.37
N GLU A 166 -10.74 -9.92 -4.76
CA GLU A 166 -10.57 -9.63 -3.33
C GLU A 166 -10.80 -8.15 -3.02
N PHE A 167 -11.99 -7.64 -3.38
CA PHE A 167 -12.28 -6.20 -3.38
C PHE A 167 -12.20 -5.54 -2.01
N GLU A 168 -12.55 -6.23 -0.91
CA GLU A 168 -12.47 -5.65 0.44
C GLU A 168 -11.02 -5.38 0.85
N ARG A 169 -10.11 -6.32 0.58
CA ARG A 169 -8.68 -6.14 0.84
C ARG A 169 -8.09 -5.07 -0.08
N ALA A 170 -8.50 -5.07 -1.35
CA ALA A 170 -8.13 -4.02 -2.29
C ALA A 170 -8.52 -2.62 -1.79
N LEU A 171 -9.72 -2.49 -1.21
CA LEU A 171 -10.23 -1.23 -0.67
C LEU A 171 -9.33 -0.71 0.46
N VAL A 172 -8.88 -1.57 1.38
CA VAL A 172 -8.00 -1.18 2.50
C VAL A 172 -6.68 -0.57 1.99
N ASN A 173 -6.07 -1.18 0.98
CA ASN A 173 -4.83 -0.67 0.39
C ASN A 173 -5.06 0.62 -0.40
N ALA A 174 -6.15 0.72 -1.16
CA ALA A 174 -6.52 1.94 -1.89
C ALA A 174 -6.79 3.12 -0.95
N GLU A 175 -7.47 2.89 0.18
CA GLU A 175 -7.70 3.92 1.20
C GLU A 175 -6.43 4.32 1.94
N SER A 176 -5.57 3.34 2.23
CA SER A 176 -4.25 3.59 2.80
C SER A 176 -3.42 4.49 1.88
N LEU A 177 -3.51 4.28 0.57
CA LEU A 177 -2.88 5.14 -0.42
C LEU A 177 -3.56 6.52 -0.45
N TYR A 178 -4.89 6.59 -0.50
CA TYR A 178 -5.63 7.85 -0.53
C TYR A 178 -5.31 8.76 0.67
N ALA A 179 -5.18 8.18 1.87
CA ALA A 179 -4.83 8.92 3.08
C ALA A 179 -3.43 9.55 3.04
N ARG A 180 -2.53 9.03 2.18
CA ARG A 180 -1.15 9.50 2.03
C ARG A 180 -0.97 10.37 0.79
N ALA A 181 -1.58 9.98 -0.33
CA ALA A 181 -1.51 10.63 -1.63
C ALA A 181 -2.89 10.56 -2.31
N ALA A 182 -3.76 11.53 -2.00
CA ALA A 182 -5.12 11.58 -2.51
C ALA A 182 -5.21 11.82 -4.03
N ASP A 183 -4.20 12.48 -4.60
CA ASP A 183 -4.05 12.82 -6.01
C ASP A 183 -3.22 11.80 -6.81
N TYR A 184 -2.93 10.63 -6.21
CA TYR A 184 -2.18 9.58 -6.89
C TYR A 184 -2.86 9.15 -8.19
N ALA A 185 -2.07 9.06 -9.26
CA ALA A 185 -2.57 8.76 -10.60
C ALA A 185 -3.37 7.45 -10.65
N ASP A 186 -4.48 7.45 -11.39
CA ASP A 186 -5.39 6.32 -11.55
C ASP A 186 -6.08 5.78 -10.28
N LEU A 187 -5.82 6.36 -9.10
CA LEU A 187 -6.43 5.92 -7.84
C LEU A 187 -7.96 5.99 -7.86
N SER A 188 -8.52 7.08 -8.40
CA SER A 188 -9.98 7.20 -8.56
C SER A 188 -10.54 6.08 -9.42
N ARG A 189 -9.90 5.75 -10.55
CA ARG A 189 -10.34 4.66 -11.42
C ARG A 189 -10.28 3.31 -10.70
N LEU A 190 -9.24 3.08 -9.89
CA LEU A 190 -9.10 1.87 -9.07
C LEU A 190 -10.24 1.75 -8.04
N PHE A 191 -10.54 2.82 -7.29
CA PHE A 191 -11.70 2.87 -6.39
C PHE A 191 -13.01 2.52 -7.12
N GLY A 192 -13.21 3.11 -8.31
CA GLY A 192 -14.38 2.82 -9.14
C GLY A 192 -14.52 1.33 -9.47
N ARG A 193 -13.43 0.65 -9.82
CA ARG A 193 -13.44 -0.80 -10.12
C ARG A 193 -13.71 -1.64 -8.88
N ILE A 194 -13.05 -1.33 -7.77
CA ILE A 194 -13.22 -2.03 -6.49
C ILE A 194 -14.68 -1.97 -6.05
N LEU A 195 -15.27 -0.77 -6.11
CA LEU A 195 -16.64 -0.56 -5.66
C LEU A 195 -17.69 -1.12 -6.60
N ASP A 196 -17.45 -1.11 -7.91
CA ASP A 196 -18.32 -1.80 -8.86
C ASP A 196 -18.41 -3.29 -8.52
N GLY A 197 -17.28 -3.92 -8.19
CA GLY A 197 -17.22 -5.31 -7.72
C GLY A 197 -17.94 -5.55 -6.39
N LEU A 198 -17.69 -4.72 -5.37
CA LEU A 198 -18.34 -4.84 -4.06
C LEU A 198 -19.86 -4.66 -4.15
N VAL A 199 -20.32 -3.62 -4.86
CA VAL A 199 -21.76 -3.33 -5.00
C VAL A 199 -22.45 -4.42 -5.80
N THR A 200 -21.83 -4.90 -6.89
CA THR A 200 -22.39 -6.02 -7.68
C THR A 200 -22.60 -7.25 -6.81
N ARG A 201 -21.62 -7.60 -5.96
CA ARG A 201 -21.74 -8.73 -5.03
C ARG A 201 -22.84 -8.49 -3.99
N CYS A 202 -22.88 -7.31 -3.38
CA CYS A 202 -23.91 -6.97 -2.40
C CYS A 202 -25.33 -7.05 -3.00
N ILE A 203 -25.51 -6.61 -4.25
CA ILE A 203 -26.79 -6.70 -4.95
C ILE A 203 -27.15 -8.16 -5.25
N ALA A 204 -26.19 -8.98 -5.67
CA ALA A 204 -26.41 -10.41 -5.88
C ALA A 204 -26.82 -11.15 -4.59
N ASP A 205 -26.27 -10.71 -3.44
CA ASP A 205 -26.57 -11.25 -2.12
C ASP A 205 -27.81 -10.60 -1.46
N ASP A 206 -28.53 -9.72 -2.17
CA ASP A 206 -29.67 -8.94 -1.66
C ASP A 206 -29.34 -8.03 -0.43
N ASP A 207 -28.06 -7.76 -0.16
CA ASP A 207 -27.60 -6.88 0.91
C ASP A 207 -27.43 -5.42 0.44
N PHE A 208 -28.56 -4.76 0.23
CA PHE A 208 -28.59 -3.34 -0.14
C PHE A 208 -28.07 -2.42 0.96
N ARG A 209 -28.06 -2.87 2.22
CA ARG A 209 -27.51 -2.08 3.33
C ARG A 209 -26.00 -1.95 3.17
N GLN A 210 -25.32 -3.07 2.91
CA GLN A 210 -23.88 -3.08 2.69
C GLN A 210 -23.52 -2.32 1.39
N ALA A 211 -24.31 -2.47 0.32
CA ALA A 211 -24.13 -1.69 -0.90
C ALA A 211 -24.15 -0.18 -0.62
N ARG A 212 -25.16 0.32 0.11
CA ARG A 212 -25.26 1.73 0.51
C ARG A 212 -24.10 2.17 1.40
N HIS A 213 -23.64 1.32 2.30
CA HIS A 213 -22.49 1.61 3.15
C HIS A 213 -21.25 1.91 2.32
N PHE A 214 -20.94 1.07 1.33
CA PHE A 214 -19.79 1.27 0.45
C PHE A 214 -19.94 2.51 -0.45
N LEU A 215 -21.14 2.76 -0.99
CA LEU A 215 -21.42 3.97 -1.78
C LEU A 215 -21.23 5.26 -0.97
N GLY A 216 -21.81 5.32 0.24
CA GLY A 216 -21.66 6.47 1.12
C GLY A 216 -20.25 6.64 1.67
N ARG A 217 -19.47 5.55 1.78
CA ARG A 217 -18.04 5.61 2.10
C ARG A 217 -17.24 6.25 0.96
N LEU A 218 -17.49 5.83 -0.29
CA LEU A 218 -16.84 6.44 -1.46
C LEU A 218 -17.19 7.91 -1.61
N GLN A 219 -18.47 8.27 -1.52
CA GLN A 219 -18.91 9.68 -1.67
C GLN A 219 -18.29 10.60 -0.62
N ARG A 220 -17.97 10.08 0.57
CA ARG A 220 -17.24 10.85 1.58
C ARG A 220 -15.76 11.06 1.25
N LEU A 221 -15.13 10.10 0.58
CA LEU A 221 -13.73 10.19 0.15
C LEU A 221 -13.60 10.98 -1.15
N ILE A 222 -14.44 10.70 -2.13
CA ILE A 222 -14.43 11.29 -3.47
C ILE A 222 -15.89 11.66 -3.82
N PRO A 223 -16.32 12.90 -3.52
CA PRO A 223 -17.72 13.33 -3.67
C PRO A 223 -18.30 13.12 -5.07
N ASP A 224 -17.55 13.45 -6.13
CA ASP A 224 -18.03 13.44 -7.51
C ASP A 224 -17.62 12.19 -8.29
N HIS A 225 -17.53 11.04 -7.61
CA HIS A 225 -17.10 9.82 -8.26
C HIS A 225 -18.19 9.20 -9.16
N GLY A 226 -17.90 9.09 -10.46
CA GLY A 226 -18.84 8.60 -11.47
C GLY A 226 -19.49 7.24 -11.15
N THR A 227 -18.72 6.28 -10.62
CA THR A 227 -19.26 4.95 -10.25
C THR A 227 -20.24 5.01 -9.08
N ALA A 228 -20.01 5.87 -8.08
CA ALA A 228 -20.96 6.02 -6.97
C ALA A 228 -22.28 6.62 -7.47
N SER A 229 -22.20 7.63 -8.33
CA SER A 229 -23.37 8.26 -8.96
C SER A 229 -24.15 7.28 -9.84
N LYS A 230 -23.46 6.44 -10.62
CA LYS A 230 -24.08 5.37 -11.44
C LYS A 230 -24.88 4.40 -10.56
N TRP A 231 -24.26 3.85 -9.51
CA TRP A 231 -24.92 2.86 -8.65
C TRP A 231 -26.02 3.45 -7.80
N SER A 232 -25.84 4.67 -7.27
CA SER A 232 -26.89 5.37 -6.52
C SER A 232 -28.14 5.56 -7.38
N LYS A 233 -27.99 6.05 -8.62
CA LYS A 233 -29.11 6.19 -9.57
C LYS A 233 -29.76 4.85 -9.93
N SER A 234 -28.97 3.78 -10.05
CA SER A 234 -29.51 2.45 -10.34
C SER A 234 -30.38 1.93 -9.19
N LEU A 235 -29.91 2.04 -7.95
CA LEU A 235 -30.66 1.63 -6.77
C LEU A 235 -31.89 2.51 -6.52
N GLU A 236 -31.77 3.81 -6.76
CA GLU A 236 -32.89 4.75 -6.72
C GLU A 236 -33.98 4.37 -7.73
N GLY A 237 -33.59 4.08 -8.98
CA GLY A 237 -34.51 3.61 -10.02
C GLY A 237 -35.21 2.30 -9.64
N GLN A 238 -34.46 1.29 -9.17
CA GLN A 238 -35.04 0.01 -8.72
C GLN A 238 -36.03 0.20 -7.57
N ALA A 239 -35.70 1.03 -6.58
CA ALA A 239 -36.61 1.34 -5.49
C ALA A 239 -37.87 2.07 -5.98
N GLY A 240 -37.72 2.99 -6.94
CA GLY A 240 -38.82 3.68 -7.60
C GLY A 240 -39.77 2.74 -8.33
N ASP A 241 -39.25 1.77 -9.08
CA ASP A 241 -40.05 0.78 -9.80
C ASP A 241 -40.86 -0.12 -8.84
N ILE A 242 -40.22 -0.57 -7.76
CA ILE A 242 -40.91 -1.38 -6.73
C ILE A 242 -41.97 -0.54 -6.00
N LEU A 243 -41.70 0.74 -5.74
CA LEU A 243 -42.68 1.64 -5.14
C LEU A 243 -43.91 1.83 -6.05
N GLN A 244 -43.71 1.92 -7.37
CA GLN A 244 -44.83 1.96 -8.33
C GLN A 244 -45.63 0.65 -8.31
N GLN A 245 -44.98 -0.51 -8.23
CA GLN A 245 -45.65 -1.79 -8.09
C GLN A 245 -46.46 -1.87 -6.79
N ALA A 246 -45.93 -1.33 -5.68
CA ALA A 246 -46.65 -1.25 -4.40
C ALA A 246 -47.96 -0.44 -4.53
N ARG A 247 -47.90 0.71 -5.21
CA ARG A 247 -49.10 1.54 -5.50
C ARG A 247 -50.09 0.84 -6.42
N GLN A 248 -49.63 0.05 -7.39
CA GLN A 248 -50.51 -0.74 -8.25
C GLN A 248 -51.19 -1.88 -7.48
N ALA A 249 -50.49 -2.55 -6.56
CA ALA A 249 -51.07 -3.58 -5.69
C ALA A 249 -52.15 -2.99 -4.77
N GLN A 250 -51.92 -1.79 -4.23
CA GLN A 250 -52.92 -1.03 -3.47
C GLN A 250 -54.17 -0.73 -4.30
N GLN A 251 -54.02 -0.29 -5.56
CA GLN A 251 -55.15 -0.05 -6.46
C GLN A 251 -55.98 -1.31 -6.73
N ARG A 252 -55.38 -2.49 -6.60
CA ARG A 252 -56.04 -3.79 -6.71
C ARG A 252 -56.59 -4.31 -5.37
N HIS A 253 -56.53 -3.51 -4.31
CA HIS A 253 -56.91 -3.87 -2.95
C HIS A 253 -56.10 -5.04 -2.34
N ASP A 254 -54.89 -5.30 -2.84
CA ASP A 254 -53.96 -6.25 -2.22
C ASP A 254 -53.02 -5.50 -1.25
N ASP A 255 -53.56 -5.15 -0.09
CA ASP A 255 -52.86 -4.36 0.93
C ASP A 255 -51.62 -5.10 1.48
N ARG A 256 -51.67 -6.44 1.54
CA ARG A 256 -50.53 -7.25 1.98
C ARG A 256 -49.37 -7.15 1.00
N GLN A 257 -49.63 -7.33 -0.29
CA GLN A 257 -48.59 -7.23 -1.31
C GLN A 257 -48.04 -5.80 -1.38
N ALA A 258 -48.89 -4.78 -1.27
CA ALA A 258 -48.47 -3.39 -1.23
C ALA A 258 -47.52 -3.09 -0.05
N ALA A 259 -47.83 -3.59 1.15
CA ALA A 259 -46.98 -3.43 2.33
C ALA A 259 -45.61 -4.13 2.17
N LEU A 260 -45.57 -5.35 1.63
CA LEU A 260 -44.32 -6.06 1.38
C LEU A 260 -43.43 -5.35 0.35
N LEU A 261 -44.03 -4.84 -0.73
CA LEU A 261 -43.31 -4.13 -1.78
C LEU A 261 -42.75 -2.79 -1.30
N VAL A 262 -43.52 -2.00 -0.54
CA VAL A 262 -43.02 -0.71 -0.03
C VAL A 262 -41.89 -0.89 0.99
N ASP A 263 -41.96 -1.94 1.81
CA ASP A 263 -40.89 -2.35 2.71
C ASP A 263 -39.62 -2.75 1.96
N ARG A 264 -39.79 -3.48 0.84
CA ARG A 264 -38.68 -3.85 -0.04
C ARG A 264 -38.06 -2.62 -0.69
N ALA A 265 -38.86 -1.68 -1.21
CA ALA A 265 -38.37 -0.42 -1.76
C ALA A 265 -37.54 0.35 -0.73
N ALA A 266 -38.04 0.46 0.51
CA ALA A 266 -37.31 1.09 1.62
C ALA A 266 -36.01 0.37 2.00
N SER A 267 -35.98 -0.97 1.86
CA SER A 267 -34.76 -1.74 2.09
C SER A 267 -33.70 -1.52 1.01
N ILE A 268 -34.07 -1.15 -0.23
CA ILE A 268 -33.17 -0.92 -1.38
C ILE A 268 -32.65 0.52 -1.41
N TRP A 269 -33.52 1.52 -1.24
CA TRP A 269 -33.12 2.91 -1.21
C TRP A 269 -34.04 3.74 -0.30
N PRO A 270 -33.66 3.97 0.98
CA PRO A 270 -34.53 4.63 1.95
C PRO A 270 -34.68 6.14 1.72
N ASP A 271 -33.75 6.74 0.98
CA ASP A 271 -33.71 8.20 0.74
C ASP A 271 -34.46 8.62 -0.53
N LEU A 272 -35.23 7.70 -1.13
CA LEU A 272 -36.05 7.99 -2.29
C LEU A 272 -37.11 9.06 -1.96
N ALA A 273 -37.23 10.09 -2.81
CA ALA A 273 -38.27 11.10 -2.67
C ALA A 273 -39.66 10.45 -2.72
N THR A 274 -40.59 10.88 -1.85
CA THR A 274 -41.95 10.33 -1.68
C THR A 274 -42.07 8.95 -1.02
N LEU A 275 -40.96 8.24 -0.75
CA LEU A 275 -41.01 6.92 -0.14
C LEU A 275 -41.57 6.96 1.29
N LYS A 276 -41.16 7.92 2.11
CA LYS A 276 -41.61 8.02 3.52
C LYS A 276 -43.13 8.16 3.63
N GLU A 277 -43.72 9.00 2.79
CA GLU A 277 -45.17 9.24 2.78
C GLU A 277 -45.93 7.99 2.30
N ALA A 278 -45.48 7.39 1.19
CA ALA A 278 -46.09 6.18 0.66
C ALA A 278 -45.93 4.97 1.59
N HIS A 279 -44.78 4.84 2.26
CA HIS A 279 -44.51 3.78 3.23
C HIS A 279 -45.47 3.87 4.42
N ARG A 280 -45.68 5.07 4.97
CA ARG A 280 -46.67 5.30 6.03
C ARG A 280 -48.09 4.96 5.57
N GLU A 281 -48.52 5.45 4.42
CA GLU A 281 -49.88 5.21 3.92
C GLU A 281 -50.19 3.72 3.71
N LEU A 282 -49.23 2.98 3.13
CA LEU A 282 -49.43 1.58 2.79
C LEU A 282 -49.32 0.65 4.02
N ILE A 283 -48.44 0.96 4.98
CA ILE A 283 -48.28 0.15 6.19
C ILE A 283 -49.38 0.41 7.22
N ASP A 284 -49.92 1.63 7.29
CA ASP A 284 -51.06 1.93 8.18
C ASP A 284 -52.28 1.04 7.86
N ARG A 285 -52.42 0.61 6.59
CA ARG A 285 -53.48 -0.32 6.14
C ARG A 285 -53.19 -1.78 6.46
N TYR A 286 -51.92 -2.19 6.42
CA TYR A 286 -51.50 -3.56 6.71
C TYR A 286 -50.22 -3.58 7.55
N GLN A 287 -50.41 -3.69 8.87
CA GLN A 287 -49.31 -3.64 9.82
C GLN A 287 -48.52 -4.96 9.83
N ILE A 288 -47.21 -4.86 9.57
CA ILE A 288 -46.28 -5.98 9.65
C ILE A 288 -45.40 -5.78 10.90
N ILE A 289 -45.49 -6.70 11.85
CA ILE A 289 -44.64 -6.71 13.04
C ILE A 289 -43.40 -7.57 12.74
N ARG A 290 -42.23 -6.95 12.73
CA ARG A 290 -40.95 -7.66 12.61
C ARG A 290 -40.41 -7.94 14.01
N VAL A 291 -40.31 -9.22 14.37
CA VAL A 291 -39.77 -9.66 15.66
C VAL A 291 -38.34 -10.15 15.44
N GLY A 292 -37.38 -9.53 16.13
CA GLY A 292 -36.01 -10.00 16.14
C GLY A 292 -35.92 -11.30 16.94
N VAL A 293 -35.56 -12.40 16.29
CA VAL A 293 -35.31 -13.67 16.97
C VAL A 293 -33.87 -13.66 17.50
N VAL A 294 -33.74 -13.57 18.82
CA VAL A 294 -32.43 -13.40 19.50
C VAL A 294 -31.65 -14.72 19.62
N ALA A 295 -32.29 -15.87 19.35
CA ALA A 295 -31.64 -17.17 19.39
C ALA A 295 -32.17 -18.09 18.29
N ASP A 296 -31.29 -18.46 17.35
CA ASP A 296 -31.48 -19.64 16.53
C ASP A 296 -30.89 -20.83 17.30
N GLN A 297 -31.75 -21.66 17.91
CA GLN A 297 -31.30 -22.83 18.69
C GLN A 297 -30.57 -23.88 17.83
N SER A 298 -30.65 -23.78 16.49
CA SER A 298 -29.93 -24.66 15.57
C SER A 298 -28.46 -24.27 15.38
N ARG A 299 -28.10 -23.00 15.65
CA ARG A 299 -26.72 -22.52 15.69
C ARG A 299 -26.21 -22.55 17.14
N SER A 300 -25.92 -23.76 17.62
CA SER A 300 -25.00 -23.96 18.75
C SER A 300 -23.65 -23.36 18.35
N GLY A 301 -23.43 -22.07 18.65
CA GLY A 301 -22.18 -21.38 18.36
C GLY A 301 -21.02 -22.07 19.09
N SER A 302 -20.04 -22.56 18.33
CA SER A 302 -18.79 -23.17 18.80
C SER A 302 -17.84 -22.16 19.48
N TYR A 303 -18.36 -21.03 19.97
CA TYR A 303 -17.57 -19.95 20.53
C TYR A 303 -17.72 -19.94 22.06
N PRO A 304 -16.65 -20.19 22.83
CA PRO A 304 -16.71 -20.35 24.29
C PRO A 304 -16.85 -19.03 25.05
N PHE A 305 -16.84 -17.88 24.35
CA PHE A 305 -16.90 -16.55 24.96
C PHE A 305 -18.25 -15.89 24.72
N GLU A 306 -18.72 -15.13 25.72
CA GLU A 306 -19.90 -14.28 25.58
C GLU A 306 -19.65 -13.24 24.48
N THR A 307 -20.49 -13.26 23.46
CA THR A 307 -20.48 -12.25 22.39
C THR A 307 -21.41 -11.10 22.76
N GLU A 308 -21.21 -9.94 22.13
CA GLU A 308 -22.12 -8.79 22.30
C GLU A 308 -23.59 -9.13 22.04
N VAL A 309 -23.86 -10.14 21.20
CA VAL A 309 -25.21 -10.65 20.93
C VAL A 309 -25.81 -11.35 22.15
N ILE A 310 -25.01 -12.15 22.86
CA ILE A 310 -25.42 -12.83 24.11
C ILE A 310 -25.65 -11.81 25.22
N ASP A 311 -24.76 -10.82 25.32
CA ASP A 311 -24.84 -9.80 26.36
C ASP A 311 -26.05 -8.86 26.14
N ARG A 312 -26.33 -8.51 24.87
CA ARG A 312 -27.54 -7.77 24.47
C ARG A 312 -28.82 -8.57 24.69
N ARG A 313 -28.78 -9.90 24.50
CA ARG A 313 -29.91 -10.79 24.83
C ARG A 313 -30.25 -10.73 26.31
N ARG A 314 -29.25 -10.88 27.18
CA ARG A 314 -29.44 -10.86 28.64
C ARG A 314 -30.14 -9.57 29.07
N ARG A 315 -29.64 -8.42 28.61
CA ARG A 315 -30.19 -7.09 28.90
C ARG A 315 -31.62 -6.85 28.36
N LEU A 316 -32.03 -7.55 27.31
CA LEU A 316 -33.36 -7.41 26.71
C LEU A 316 -34.39 -8.42 27.24
N CYS A 317 -33.94 -9.56 27.78
CA CYS A 317 -34.81 -10.64 28.24
C CYS A 317 -34.95 -10.70 29.76
N GLU A 318 -34.03 -10.10 30.52
CA GLU A 318 -34.15 -9.96 31.97
C GLU A 318 -34.86 -8.64 32.26
N LEU A 319 -36.12 -8.71 32.67
CA LEU A 319 -36.82 -7.57 33.27
C LEU A 319 -36.15 -7.22 34.61
N PRO A 320 -36.07 -5.93 34.98
CA PRO A 320 -35.34 -5.47 36.16
C PRO A 320 -35.88 -6.00 37.48
#